data_AF-A0A917VDB7-F1
#
_entry.id   AF-A0A917VDB7-F1
#
_cell.length_a   1.000
_cell.length_b   1.000
_cell.length_c   1.000
_cell.angle_alpha   90.00
_cell.angle_beta   90.00
_cell.angle_gamma   90.00
#
_symmetry.space_group_name_H-M   'P 1'
#
loop_
_entity.id
_entity.type
_entity.pdbx_description
1 polymer ?
#
loop_
_entity_poly.entity_id
_entity_poly.type
_entity_poly.pdbx_seq_one_letter_code
_entity_poly.pdbx_strand_id
1 'polypeptide(L)'
;MVVSRMWRRFFGERTEALDPDRTDLVIVVSSFDDVESCSSVLDRSDELDRDAPALLRHHLRLPAAQTDAAVEIAGYDGYTRGASTDDGLILQRVQVLDPLSCSQERSRMAGLAARHDGTALGWDAMQPPRGAH
;
A
#
# COMPACT_ATOMS: atom_id res chain seq x y z
N MET A 1 -28.28 16.80 -20.46
CA MET A 1 -27.79 15.73 -19.56
C MET A 1 -26.51 15.17 -20.15
N VAL A 2 -25.33 15.61 -19.67
CA VAL A 2 -24.01 14.92 -19.68
C VAL A 2 -23.15 15.72 -18.67
N VAL A 3 -23.20 15.36 -17.38
CA VAL A 3 -22.33 14.41 -16.67
C VAL A 3 -20.93 15.00 -16.37
N SER A 4 -20.76 15.28 -15.08
CA SER A 4 -19.52 15.21 -14.29
C SER A 4 -18.56 16.39 -14.24
N ARG A 5 -19.02 17.42 -13.54
CA ARG A 5 -18.27 18.46 -12.84
C ARG A 5 -17.54 17.92 -11.57
N MET A 6 -16.91 16.73 -11.64
CA MET A 6 -16.43 16.01 -10.44
C MET A 6 -15.07 15.33 -10.64
N TRP A 7 -14.07 16.05 -11.14
CA TRP A 7 -12.70 15.54 -11.29
C TRP A 7 -11.66 16.36 -10.52
N ARG A 8 -12.08 17.41 -9.81
CA ARG A 8 -11.18 18.39 -9.18
C ARG A 8 -11.05 18.27 -7.65
N ARG A 9 -11.61 17.22 -7.03
CA ARG A 9 -11.62 17.05 -5.57
C ARG A 9 -10.83 15.83 -5.05
N PHE A 10 -10.12 15.10 -5.90
CA PHE A 10 -9.30 13.94 -5.49
C PHE A 10 -7.79 14.22 -5.38
N PHE A 11 -7.33 15.40 -5.76
CA PHE A 11 -5.96 15.81 -5.43
C PHE A 11 -6.01 16.56 -4.12
N GLY A 12 -5.78 15.81 -3.04
CA GLY A 12 -5.64 16.35 -1.69
C GLY A 12 -4.65 17.50 -1.66
N GLU A 13 -4.97 18.50 -0.84
CA GLU A 13 -4.03 19.50 -0.34
C GLU A 13 -2.72 18.80 0.04
N ARG A 14 -1.60 19.40 -0.38
CA ARG A 14 -0.25 18.91 -0.11
C ARG A 14 0.04 19.02 1.39
N THR A 15 -0.41 18.04 2.17
CA THR A 15 0.48 17.47 3.19
C THR A 15 1.74 17.08 2.43
N GLU A 16 2.92 17.52 2.87
CA GLU A 16 4.18 17.11 2.24
C GLU A 16 4.11 15.60 1.98
N ALA A 17 4.18 15.21 0.71
CA ALA A 17 4.07 13.82 0.33
C ALA A 17 5.18 13.08 1.06
N LEU A 18 4.83 12.05 1.85
CA LEU A 18 5.79 11.23 2.55
C LEU A 18 6.82 10.72 1.54
N ASP A 19 8.10 11.01 1.77
CA ASP A 19 9.17 10.50 0.92
C ASP A 19 9.37 9.01 1.21
N PRO A 20 9.12 8.10 0.24
CA PRO A 20 9.24 6.66 0.44
C PRO A 20 10.68 6.21 0.72
N ASP A 21 11.69 7.00 0.34
CA ASP A 21 13.11 6.68 0.49
C ASP A 21 13.67 7.12 1.86
N ARG A 22 12.83 7.70 2.73
CA ARG A 22 13.22 8.04 4.10
C ARG A 22 13.64 6.81 4.89
N THR A 23 14.78 6.92 5.55
CA THR A 23 15.38 5.81 6.31
C THR A 23 14.83 5.65 7.72
N ASP A 24 14.03 6.60 8.21
CA ASP A 24 13.46 6.59 9.55
C ASP A 24 12.01 6.05 9.60
N LEU A 25 11.46 5.62 8.48
CA LEU A 25 10.14 4.99 8.44
C LEU A 25 10.14 3.70 9.28
N VAL A 26 9.11 3.54 10.11
CA VAL A 26 8.87 2.34 10.92
C VAL A 26 7.54 1.72 10.54
N ILE A 27 7.42 0.40 10.64
CA ILE A 27 6.14 -0.29 10.44
C ILE A 27 5.23 0.08 11.61
N VAL A 28 4.13 0.79 11.32
CA VAL A 28 3.13 1.17 12.32
C VAL A 28 1.93 0.23 12.35
N VAL A 29 1.68 -0.48 11.24
CA VAL A 29 0.60 -1.46 11.14
C VAL A 29 0.92 -2.54 10.09
N SER A 30 0.46 -3.76 10.32
CA SER A 30 0.62 -4.87 9.37
C SER A 30 -0.52 -5.89 9.45
N SER A 31 -0.84 -6.52 8.32
CA SER A 31 -1.83 -7.59 8.16
C SER A 31 -1.31 -8.65 7.20
N PHE A 32 -1.09 -9.85 7.72
CA PHE A 32 -0.72 -11.05 6.94
C PHE A 32 -1.74 -12.20 7.11
N ASP A 33 -2.79 -11.97 7.90
CA ASP A 33 -3.97 -12.82 7.98
C ASP A 33 -4.98 -12.36 6.91
N ASP A 34 -5.39 -13.27 6.02
CA ASP A 34 -6.31 -13.00 4.92
C ASP A 34 -7.78 -12.89 5.37
N VAL A 35 -8.08 -13.36 6.58
CA VAL A 35 -9.42 -13.33 7.19
C VAL A 35 -9.62 -12.06 8.03
N GLU A 36 -8.56 -11.48 8.60
CA GLU A 36 -8.66 -10.26 9.41
C GLU A 36 -9.19 -9.08 8.57
N SER A 37 -10.16 -8.35 9.12
CA SER A 37 -10.69 -7.13 8.47
C SER A 37 -9.68 -5.99 8.54
N CYS A 38 -9.53 -5.23 7.45
CA CYS A 38 -8.71 -4.02 7.44
C CYS A 38 -9.15 -3.00 8.51
N SER A 39 -10.45 -2.91 8.84
CA SER A 39 -10.91 -2.04 9.93
C SER A 39 -10.29 -2.43 11.27
N SER A 40 -10.35 -3.72 11.62
CA SER A 40 -9.82 -4.24 12.88
C SER A 40 -8.32 -4.06 12.97
N VAL A 41 -7.60 -4.34 11.88
CA VAL A 41 -6.15 -4.13 11.75
C VAL A 41 -5.76 -2.68 12.04
N LEU A 42 -6.46 -1.72 11.41
CA LEU A 42 -6.16 -0.32 11.61
C LEU A 42 -6.60 0.15 13.01
N ASP A 43 -7.69 -0.39 13.56
CA ASP A 43 -8.26 0.05 14.86
C ASP A 43 -7.38 -0.40 16.03
N ARG A 44 -6.69 -1.54 15.92
CA ARG A 44 -5.76 -2.04 16.94
C ARG A 44 -4.36 -1.39 16.91
N SER A 45 -4.11 -0.51 15.94
CA SER A 45 -2.80 0.10 15.74
C SER A 45 -2.71 1.43 16.47
N ASP A 46 -2.06 1.43 17.64
CA ASP A 46 -1.83 2.65 18.40
C ASP A 46 -0.75 3.55 17.80
N GLU A 47 0.08 3.11 16.87
CA GLU A 47 1.19 3.89 16.29
C GLU A 47 0.82 4.63 15.01
N LEU A 48 -0.16 4.11 14.27
CA LEU A 48 -0.67 4.69 13.02
C LEU A 48 -1.31 6.06 13.26
N ASP A 49 -0.79 7.11 12.63
CA ASP A 49 -1.52 8.36 12.44
C ASP A 49 -2.42 8.21 11.20
N ARG A 50 -3.75 8.22 11.42
CA ARG A 50 -4.73 8.01 10.35
C ARG A 50 -4.91 9.21 9.44
N ASP A 51 -4.49 10.40 9.88
CA ASP A 51 -4.65 11.63 9.12
C ASP A 51 -3.38 11.97 8.32
N ALA A 52 -2.28 11.25 8.58
CA ALA A 52 -1.01 11.39 7.86
C ALA A 52 -0.85 10.32 6.76
N PRO A 53 -0.14 10.64 5.65
CA PRO A 53 0.24 9.63 4.66
C PRO A 53 1.10 8.53 5.29
N ALA A 54 0.93 7.30 4.81
CA ALA A 54 1.76 6.16 5.12
C ALA A 54 2.31 5.54 3.82
N LEU A 55 3.48 4.95 3.89
CA LEU A 55 4.01 4.11 2.84
C LEU A 55 3.37 2.72 2.97
N LEU A 56 2.36 2.43 2.15
CA LEU A 56 1.72 1.13 2.09
C LEU A 56 2.58 0.19 1.24
N ARG A 57 2.97 -0.96 1.80
CA ARG A 57 3.80 -1.98 1.15
C ARG A 57 3.05 -3.30 1.08
N HIS A 58 2.96 -3.85 -0.11
CA HIS A 58 2.36 -5.16 -0.37
C HIS A 58 3.43 -6.20 -0.61
N HIS A 59 3.30 -7.33 0.07
CA HIS A 59 4.22 -8.45 -0.01
C HIS A 59 3.65 -9.50 -0.96
N LEU A 60 4.32 -9.71 -2.09
CA LEU A 60 3.89 -10.65 -3.11
C LEU A 60 4.93 -11.74 -3.31
N ARG A 61 4.49 -12.97 -3.50
CA ARG A 61 5.31 -14.07 -4.01
C ARG A 61 4.91 -14.37 -5.44
N LEU A 62 5.80 -14.08 -6.38
CA LEU A 62 5.59 -14.33 -7.81
C LEU A 62 6.74 -15.19 -8.36
N PRO A 63 6.52 -15.97 -9.43
CA PRO A 63 7.62 -16.51 -10.22
C PRO A 63 8.52 -15.39 -10.74
N ALA A 64 9.84 -15.61 -10.76
CA ALA A 64 10.80 -14.59 -11.19
C ALA A 64 10.49 -14.02 -12.58
N ALA A 65 10.06 -14.89 -13.52
CA ALA A 65 9.70 -14.50 -14.88
C ALA A 65 8.48 -13.55 -14.97
N GLN A 66 7.61 -13.54 -13.95
CA GLN A 66 6.40 -12.73 -13.92
C GLN A 66 6.59 -11.40 -13.18
N THR A 67 7.73 -11.21 -12.50
CA THR A 67 7.96 -10.08 -11.59
C THR A 67 7.92 -8.74 -12.31
N ASP A 68 8.65 -8.61 -13.42
CA ASP A 68 8.76 -7.32 -14.12
C ASP A 68 7.42 -6.92 -14.77
N ALA A 69 6.67 -7.89 -15.31
CA ALA A 69 5.34 -7.64 -15.87
C ALA A 69 4.35 -7.17 -14.78
N ALA A 70 4.38 -7.78 -13.59
CA ALA A 70 3.54 -7.36 -12.47
C ALA A 70 3.91 -5.96 -11.97
N VAL A 71 5.21 -5.63 -11.91
CA VAL A 71 5.70 -4.29 -11.56
C VAL A 71 5.24 -3.25 -12.58
N GLU A 72 5.34 -3.55 -13.87
CA GLU A 72 4.87 -2.64 -14.93
C GLU A 72 3.38 -2.35 -14.81
N ILE A 73 2.56 -3.39 -14.64
CA ILE A 73 1.10 -3.24 -14.51
C ILE A 73 0.74 -2.42 -13.26
N ALA A 74 1.37 -2.71 -12.13
CA ALA A 74 1.15 -1.95 -10.90
C ALA A 74 1.62 -0.49 -11.04
N GLY A 75 2.66 -0.25 -11.86
CA GLY A 75 3.13 1.10 -12.18
C GLY A 75 2.04 2.00 -12.78
N TYR A 76 1.10 1.47 -13.56
CA TYR A 76 -0.04 2.23 -14.08
C TYR A 76 -0.99 2.74 -12.98
N ASP A 77 -1.03 2.07 -11.83
CA ASP A 77 -1.79 2.46 -10.64
C ASP A 77 -0.94 3.28 -9.64
N GLY A 78 0.29 3.65 -10.01
CA GLY A 78 1.19 4.47 -9.21
C GLY A 78 1.96 3.71 -8.13
N TYR A 79 2.05 2.37 -8.22
CA TYR A 79 2.97 1.62 -7.36
C TYR A 79 4.40 1.70 -7.88
N THR A 80 5.35 1.61 -6.96
CA THR A 80 6.77 1.46 -7.25
C THR A 80 7.28 0.15 -6.64
N ARG A 81 8.39 -0.35 -7.16
CA ARG A 81 9.07 -1.52 -6.60
C ARG A 81 9.84 -1.10 -5.36
N GLY A 82 9.60 -1.78 -4.24
CA GLY A 82 10.40 -1.61 -3.03
C GLY A 82 11.69 -2.42 -3.00
N ALA A 83 12.45 -2.21 -1.93
CA ALA A 83 13.57 -3.09 -1.61
C ALA A 83 13.09 -4.54 -1.57
N SER A 84 13.69 -5.39 -2.40
CA SER A 84 13.37 -6.81 -2.43
C SER A 84 13.69 -7.44 -1.08
N THR A 85 12.76 -8.25 -0.58
CA THR A 85 12.99 -9.13 0.57
C THR A 85 13.40 -10.50 0.07
N ASP A 86 14.05 -11.31 0.92
CA ASP A 86 14.37 -12.71 0.57
C ASP A 86 13.11 -13.52 0.20
N ASP A 87 11.93 -13.06 0.65
CA ASP A 87 10.65 -13.75 0.53
C ASP A 87 9.80 -13.35 -0.68
N GLY A 88 10.15 -12.30 -1.45
CA GLY A 88 9.38 -11.92 -2.62
C GLY A 88 9.53 -10.48 -3.17
N LEU A 89 8.50 -10.06 -3.89
CA LEU A 89 8.34 -8.73 -4.49
C LEU A 89 7.59 -7.80 -3.51
N ILE A 90 8.15 -6.60 -3.30
CA ILE A 90 7.44 -5.50 -2.64
C ILE A 90 6.93 -4.52 -3.69
N LEU A 91 5.62 -4.26 -3.67
CA LEU A 91 5.01 -3.12 -4.36
C LEU A 91 4.56 -2.11 -3.32
N GLN A 92 4.93 -0.84 -3.51
CA GLN A 92 4.68 0.20 -2.50
C GLN A 92 4.08 1.47 -3.10
N ARG A 93 3.26 2.17 -2.31
CA ARG A 93 2.67 3.46 -2.66
C ARG A 93 2.38 4.27 -1.41
N VAL A 94 2.60 5.58 -1.49
CA VAL A 94 2.27 6.53 -0.42
C VAL A 94 0.79 6.93 -0.51
N GLN A 95 0.06 6.79 0.59
CA GLN A 95 -1.35 7.18 0.69
C GLN A 95 -1.81 7.33 2.14
N VAL A 96 -2.91 8.04 2.36
CA VAL A 96 -3.63 8.01 3.65
C VAL A 96 -4.41 6.71 3.74
N LEU A 97 -4.44 6.09 4.93
CA LEU A 97 -5.08 4.80 5.14
C LEU A 97 -6.45 4.93 5.80
N ASP A 98 -7.42 4.30 5.18
CA ASP A 98 -8.74 4.06 5.75
C ASP A 98 -9.15 2.60 5.51
N PRO A 99 -10.11 2.05 6.26
CA PRO A 99 -10.49 0.65 6.14
C PRO A 99 -10.93 0.23 4.73
N LEU A 100 -11.61 1.13 4.00
CA LEU A 100 -12.12 0.83 2.67
C LEU A 100 -10.99 0.82 1.64
N SER A 101 -10.13 1.84 1.64
CA SER A 101 -8.97 1.85 0.73
C SER A 101 -8.05 0.66 0.98
N CYS A 102 -7.72 0.34 2.24
CA CYS A 102 -6.92 -0.85 2.55
C CYS A 102 -7.54 -2.15 2.01
N SER A 103 -8.87 -2.31 2.11
CA SER A 103 -9.56 -3.49 1.58
C SER A 103 -9.51 -3.56 0.04
N GLN A 104 -9.68 -2.40 -0.63
CA GLN A 104 -9.59 -2.30 -2.08
C GLN A 104 -8.17 -2.62 -2.58
N GLU A 105 -7.15 -2.08 -1.92
CA GLU A 105 -5.74 -2.28 -2.23
C GLU A 105 -5.35 -3.75 -2.04
N ARG A 106 -5.78 -4.37 -0.93
CA ARG A 106 -5.59 -5.81 -0.70
C ARG A 106 -6.21 -6.65 -1.82
N SER A 107 -7.44 -6.33 -2.22
CA SER A 107 -8.13 -7.03 -3.31
C SER A 107 -7.45 -6.84 -4.66
N ARG A 108 -6.95 -5.62 -4.93
CA ARG A 108 -6.17 -5.32 -6.14
C ARG A 108 -4.92 -6.17 -6.21
N MET A 109 -4.15 -6.26 -5.12
CA MET A 109 -2.91 -7.02 -5.06
C MET A 109 -3.13 -8.52 -5.12
N ALA A 110 -4.18 -9.04 -4.49
CA ALA A 110 -4.57 -10.44 -4.64
C ALA A 110 -4.89 -10.77 -6.11
N GLY A 111 -5.65 -9.90 -6.79
CA GLY A 111 -5.96 -10.06 -8.20
C GLY A 111 -4.74 -9.92 -9.12
N LEU A 112 -3.82 -8.99 -8.82
CA LEU A 112 -2.57 -8.84 -9.56
C LEU A 112 -1.74 -10.12 -9.44
N ALA A 113 -1.49 -10.58 -8.22
CA ALA A 113 -0.67 -11.77 -7.97
C ALA A 113 -1.27 -13.03 -8.64
N ALA A 114 -2.58 -13.23 -8.53
CA ALA A 114 -3.26 -14.38 -9.12
C ALA A 114 -3.13 -14.43 -10.67
N ARG A 115 -3.12 -13.28 -11.36
CA ARG A 115 -2.91 -13.21 -12.82
C ARG A 115 -1.47 -13.50 -13.25
N HIS A 116 -0.54 -13.44 -12.30
CA HIS A 116 0.89 -13.65 -12.50
C HIS A 116 1.38 -14.91 -11.79
N ASP A 117 0.49 -15.90 -11.63
CA ASP A 117 0.79 -17.22 -11.03
C ASP A 117 1.40 -17.13 -9.63
N GLY A 118 1.02 -16.12 -8.86
CA GLY A 118 1.56 -15.85 -7.54
C GLY A 118 0.52 -15.60 -6.46
N THR A 119 0.97 -15.12 -5.31
CA THR A 119 0.15 -14.92 -4.11
C THR A 119 0.48 -13.59 -3.43
N ALA A 120 -0.55 -12.86 -3.01
CA ALA A 120 -0.40 -11.75 -2.09
C ALA A 120 -0.34 -12.27 -0.66
N LEU A 121 0.79 -12.07 0.01
CA LEU A 121 1.06 -12.60 1.35
C LEU A 121 0.48 -11.72 2.46
N GLY A 122 0.34 -10.42 2.18
CA GLY A 122 -0.11 -9.44 3.16
C GLY A 122 0.40 -8.05 2.83
N TRP A 123 0.27 -7.17 3.80
CA TRP A 123 0.71 -5.79 3.69
C TRP A 123 1.17 -5.26 5.04
N ASP A 124 2.05 -4.27 4.97
CA ASP A 124 2.36 -3.40 6.09
C ASP A 124 2.35 -1.95 5.65
N ALA A 125 2.24 -1.04 6.60
CA ALA A 125 2.33 0.38 6.34
C ALA A 125 3.34 1.03 7.27
N MET A 126 4.09 1.97 6.71
CA MET A 126 5.15 2.66 7.42
C MET A 126 4.90 4.16 7.52
N GLN A 127 5.26 4.73 8.67
CA GLN A 127 5.25 6.16 8.95
C GLN A 127 6.51 6.52 9.75
N PRO A 128 6.89 7.81 9.83
CA PRO A 128 7.89 8.24 10.79
C PRO A 128 7.46 7.89 12.23
N PRO A 129 8.41 7.72 13.16
CA PRO A 129 8.08 7.44 14.55
C PRO A 129 7.26 8.58 15.14
N ARG A 130 6.26 8.27 15.97
CA ARG A 130 5.48 9.31 16.64
C ARG A 130 6.39 10.23 17.47
N GLY A 131 6.26 11.54 17.25
CA GLY A 131 7.07 12.56 17.93
C GLY A 131 8.40 12.90 17.24
N ALA A 132 8.71 12.31 16.09
CA ALA A 132 9.76 12.80 15.20
C ALA A 132 9.24 14.04 14.45
N HIS A 133 9.63 15.24 14.91
CA HIS A 133 9.40 16.52 14.23
C HIS A 133 10.68 17.01 13.57
#